data_AF-A0A9X8VCE1-F1
#
_entry.id   AF-A0A9X8VCE1-F1
#
_cell.length_a   1.000
_cell.length_b   1.000
_cell.length_c   1.000
_cell.angle_alpha   90.00
_cell.angle_beta   90.00
_cell.angle_gamma   90.00
#
_symmetry.space_group_name_H-M   'P 1'
#
loop_
_entity.id
_entity.type
_entity.pdbx_description
1 polymer ?
#
loop_
_entity_poly.entity_id
_entity_poly.type
_entity_poly.pdbx_seq_one_letter_code
_entity_poly.pdbx_strand_id
1 'polypeptide(L)' 'MSASFYQQLEQQLAATRSEGLFKEERIITSAQQADIAVADGSHVINFCANNYLGLANHP' A
#
# COMPACT_ATOMS: atom_id res chain seq x y z
N MET A 1 8.35 -8.23 -30.42
CA MET A 1 7.13 -8.32 -29.60
C MET A 1 7.38 -8.04 -28.12
N SER A 2 8.43 -8.59 -27.49
CA SER A 2 8.71 -8.32 -26.07
C SER A 2 9.02 -6.85 -25.78
N ALA A 3 9.91 -6.21 -26.54
CA ALA A 3 10.35 -4.84 -26.28
C ALA A 3 9.21 -3.80 -26.35
N SER A 4 8.35 -3.87 -27.37
CA SER A 4 7.21 -2.96 -27.52
C SER A 4 6.17 -3.13 -26.41
N PHE A 5 5.97 -4.37 -25.95
CA PHE A 5 5.06 -4.66 -24.83
C PHE A 5 5.59 -4.06 -23.52
N TYR A 6 6.87 -4.24 -23.19
CA TYR A 6 7.46 -3.63 -22.00
C TYR A 6 7.46 -2.10 -22.07
N GLN A 7 7.73 -1.51 -23.23
CA GLN A 7 7.63 -0.07 -23.43
C GLN A 7 6.22 0.45 -23.18
N GLN A 8 5.18 -0.28 -23.61
CA GLN A 8 3.79 0.07 -23.32
C GLN A 8 3.49 0.04 -21.81
N LEU A 9 4.00 -0.97 -21.08
CA LEU A 9 3.84 -1.06 -19.63
C LEU A 9 4.50 0.13 -18.91
N GLU A 10 5.72 0.49 -19.29
CA GLU A 10 6.42 1.66 -18.72
C GLU A 10 5.67 2.96 -18.98
N GLN A 11 5.14 3.14 -20.20
CA GLN A 11 4.33 4.31 -20.55
C GLN A 11 3.03 4.36 -19.73
N GLN A 12 2.35 3.24 -19.54
CA GLN A 12 1.13 3.17 -18.72
C GLN A 12 1.43 3.46 -17.24
N LEU A 13 2.54 2.94 -16.70
CA LEU A 13 2.97 3.23 -15.34
C LEU A 13 3.26 4.73 -15.16
N ALA A 14 3.96 5.35 -16.11
CA ALA A 14 4.21 6.79 -16.08
C ALA A 14 2.90 7.61 -16.15
N ALA A 15 1.97 7.22 -17.03
CA ALA A 15 0.65 7.86 -17.14
C ALA A 15 -0.13 7.81 -15.82
N THR A 16 -0.25 6.62 -15.21
CA THR A 16 -0.97 6.47 -13.92
C THR A 16 -0.36 7.30 -12.80
N ARG A 17 0.97 7.48 -12.77
CA ARG A 17 1.64 8.36 -11.80
C ARG A 17 1.30 9.82 -12.07
N SER A 18 1.34 10.25 -13.32
CA SER A 18 1.03 11.63 -13.71
C SER A 18 -0.43 12.02 -13.46
N GLU A 19 -1.34 11.04 -13.55
CA GLU A 19 -2.78 11.21 -13.32
C GLU A 19 -3.18 11.02 -11.85
N GLY A 20 -2.25 10.66 -10.96
CA GLY A 20 -2.53 10.40 -9.54
C GLY A 20 -3.31 9.11 -9.28
N LEU A 21 -3.34 8.19 -10.24
CA LEU A 21 -4.02 6.88 -10.15
C LEU A 21 -3.09 5.76 -9.68
N PHE A 22 -1.77 6.00 -9.69
CA PHE A 22 -0.80 5.05 -9.19
C PHE A 22 -0.93 4.89 -7.67
N LYS A 23 -0.99 3.64 -7.20
CA LYS A 23 -1.09 3.31 -5.78
C LYS A 23 0.29 3.12 -5.19
N GLU A 24 0.64 3.96 -4.23
CA GLU A 24 1.84 3.77 -3.42
C GLU A 24 1.52 2.89 -2.21
N GLU A 25 2.39 1.92 -1.94
CA GLU A 25 2.28 1.07 -0.76
C GLU A 25 2.89 1.77 0.45
N ARG A 26 2.20 1.67 1.60
CA ARG A 26 2.75 2.07 2.90
C ARG A 26 3.10 0.83 3.69
N ILE A 27 4.39 0.67 4.01
CA ILE A 27 4.89 -0.49 4.73
C ILE A 27 4.52 -0.36 6.21
N ILE A 28 3.76 -1.33 6.71
CA ILE A 28 3.39 -1.50 8.13
C ILE A 28 4.42 -2.44 8.77
N THR A 29 4.97 -2.07 9.91
CA THR A 29 6.04 -2.80 10.61
C THR A 29 5.59 -3.45 11.92
N SER A 30 4.36 -3.17 12.39
CA SER A 30 3.74 -3.82 13.54
C SER A 30 2.72 -4.90 13.14
N ALA A 31 2.23 -5.67 14.11
CA ALA A 31 1.03 -6.49 13.94
C ALA A 31 -0.20 -5.61 13.66
N GLN A 32 -1.25 -6.21 13.07
CA GLN A 32 -2.48 -5.52 12.72
C GLN A 32 -3.31 -5.18 13.97
N GLN A 33 -3.57 -3.90 14.21
CA GLN A 33 -4.39 -3.40 15.30
C GLN A 33 -4.82 -1.94 14.99
N ALA A 34 -5.54 -1.29 15.91
CA ALA A 34 -5.98 0.11 15.68
C ALA A 34 -4.79 1.08 15.57
N ASP A 35 -3.77 0.94 16.42
CA ASP A 35 -2.53 1.73 16.41
C ASP A 35 -1.39 0.94 15.75
N ILE A 36 -1.01 1.32 14.53
CA ILE A 36 0.02 0.63 13.74
C ILE A 36 1.29 1.46 13.61
N ALA A 37 2.43 0.77 13.55
CA ALA A 37 3.70 1.37 13.19
C ALA A 37 3.95 1.25 11.68
N VAL A 38 4.43 2.32 11.06
CA VAL A 38 4.86 2.34 9.65
C VAL A 38 6.39 2.43 9.52
N ALA A 39 6.92 2.21 8.33
CA ALA A 39 8.38 2.09 8.10
C ALA A 39 9.21 3.34 8.48
N ASP A 40 8.61 4.52 8.57
CA ASP A 40 9.28 5.73 9.07
C ASP A 40 9.35 5.80 10.61
N GLY A 41 8.81 4.78 11.30
CA GLY A 41 8.76 4.68 12.75
C GLY A 41 7.59 5.43 13.41
N SER A 42 6.76 6.12 12.63
CA SER A 42 5.58 6.80 13.16
C SER A 42 4.44 5.83 13.49
N HIS A 43 3.62 6.24 14.46
CA HIS A 43 2.40 5.56 14.86
C HIS A 43 1.17 6.28 14.30
N VAL A 44 0.25 5.53 13.70
CA VAL A 44 -0.97 6.04 13.08
C VAL A 44 -2.18 5.16 13.39
N ILE A 45 -3.38 5.75 13.39
CA ILE A 45 -4.63 5.01 13.61
C ILE A 45 -5.13 4.43 12.27
N ASN A 46 -5.33 3.12 12.20
CA ASN A 46 -5.76 2.41 11.00
C ASN A 46 -7.29 2.30 10.88
N PHE A 47 -7.89 3.10 10.01
CA PHE A 47 -9.33 3.08 9.70
C PHE A 47 -9.70 2.35 8.39
N CYS A 48 -8.74 1.75 7.70
CA CYS A 48 -8.98 1.08 6.41
C CYS A 48 -8.69 -0.43 6.44
N ALA A 49 -8.65 -1.02 7.63
CA ALA A 49 -8.52 -2.47 7.79
C ALA A 49 -9.87 -3.18 7.75
N ASN A 50 -9.86 -4.41 7.24
CA ASN A 50 -10.98 -5.36 7.39
C ASN A 50 -10.97 -6.07 8.76
N ASN A 51 -10.29 -5.51 9.77
CA ASN A 51 -10.16 -6.09 11.11
C ASN A 51 -11.33 -5.65 12.02
N TYR A 52 -12.56 -5.93 11.59
CA TYR A 52 -13.78 -5.38 12.21
C TYR A 52 -13.95 -5.71 13.69
N LEU A 53 -13.55 -6.91 14.11
CA LEU A 53 -13.66 -7.39 15.49
C LEU A 53 -12.36 -7.23 16.30
N GLY A 54 -11.31 -6.66 15.70
CA GLY A 54 -10.02 -6.48 16.37
C GLY A 54 -9.24 -7.77 16.62
N LEU A 55 -9.57 -8.89 15.95
CA LEU A 55 -9.01 -10.20 16.24
C LEU A 55 -7.72 -10.55 15.47
N ALA A 56 -7.30 -9.70 14.53
CA ALA A 56 -6.10 -9.96 13.73
C ALA A 56 -4.78 -10.03 14.54
N ASN A 57 -4.80 -9.59 15.80
CA ASN A 57 -3.70 -9.70 16.76
C ASN A 57 -4.21 -10.12 18.16
N HIS A 58 -5.23 -10.97 18.22
CA HIS A 58 -5.73 -11.52 19.48
C HIS A 58 -4.75 -12.57 20.03
N PRO A 59 -4.45 -12.59 21.34
CA PRO A 59 -3.59 -13.61 21.97
C PRO A 59 -4.16 -15.03 21.88
#